data_AF-A0A139WVH1-F1
#
_entry.id   AF-A0A139WVH1-F1
#
_cell.length_a   1.000
_cell.length_b   1.000
_cell.length_c   1.000
_cell.angle_alpha   90.00
_cell.angle_beta   90.00
_cell.angle_gamma   90.00
#
_symmetry.space_group_name_H-M   'P 1'
#
loop_
_entity.id
_entity.type
_entity.pdbx_description
1 polymer ?
#
loop_
_entity_poly.entity_id
_entity_poly.type
_entity_poly.pdbx_seq_one_letter_code
_entity_poly.pdbx_strand_id
1 'polypeptide(L)' 'MSTGKGKKRIKNQPVLYSSLKKQKGLWLTTEIWELVEQQAALNGLSRSEYIEQLIRKYHAR' A
#
# COMPACT_ATOMS: atom_id res chain seq x y z
N MET A 1 10.50 -1.69 -15.96
CA MET A 1 9.65 -2.06 -14.80
C MET A 1 8.85 -3.31 -15.16
N SER A 2 9.03 -4.40 -14.43
CA SER A 2 8.38 -5.69 -14.74
C SER A 2 6.88 -5.58 -14.49
N THR A 3 6.11 -5.43 -15.57
CA THR A 3 4.66 -5.50 -15.51
C THR A 3 4.32 -6.95 -15.18
N GLY A 4 3.53 -7.22 -14.14
CA GLY A 4 3.10 -8.55 -13.73
C GLY A 4 2.19 -9.26 -14.74
N LYS A 5 2.52 -9.21 -16.04
CA LYS A 5 1.91 -9.97 -17.12
C LYS A 5 2.23 -11.45 -16.90
N GLY A 6 1.19 -12.27 -16.83
CA GLY A 6 1.29 -13.73 -16.71
C GLY A 6 1.13 -14.29 -15.29
N LYS A 7 1.07 -13.46 -14.24
CA LYS A 7 0.84 -13.96 -12.87
C LYS A 7 -0.65 -14.00 -12.55
N LYS A 8 -1.19 -15.19 -12.30
CA LYS A 8 -2.57 -15.37 -11.83
C LYS A 8 -2.75 -14.61 -10.51
N ARG A 9 -3.64 -13.62 -10.50
CA ARG A 9 -3.89 -12.78 -9.32
C ARG A 9 -4.58 -13.61 -8.24
N ILE A 10 -4.00 -13.60 -7.05
CA ILE A 10 -4.60 -14.19 -5.84
C ILE A 10 -5.31 -13.05 -5.08
N LYS A 11 -6.51 -13.31 -4.56
CA LYS A 11 -7.27 -12.34 -3.77
C LYS A 11 -6.40 -11.81 -2.62
N ASN A 12 -6.35 -10.49 -2.46
CA ASN A 12 -5.58 -9.78 -1.42
C ASN A 12 -4.03 -9.91 -1.52
N GLN A 13 -3.51 -10.38 -2.66
CA GLN A 13 -2.08 -10.30 -2.95
C GLN A 13 -1.80 -9.04 -3.77
N PRO A 14 -0.89 -8.14 -3.32
CA PRO A 14 -0.46 -6.99 -4.11
C PRO A 14 0.15 -7.46 -5.44
N VAL A 15 -0.06 -6.72 -6.52
CA VAL A 15 0.43 -7.10 -7.85
C VAL A 15 1.96 -7.23 -7.88
N LEU A 16 2.65 -6.41 -7.10
CA LEU A 16 4.10 -6.30 -7.08
C LEU A 16 4.76 -7.15 -5.97
N TYR A 17 3.98 -7.73 -5.05
CA TYR A 17 4.53 -8.37 -3.85
C TYR A 17 3.90 -9.73 -3.58
N SER A 18 4.71 -10.68 -3.09
CA SER A 18 4.28 -12.06 -2.88
C SER A 18 3.47 -12.27 -1.59
N SER A 19 3.58 -11.40 -0.60
CA SER A 19 2.90 -11.55 0.69
C SER A 19 1.43 -11.17 0.63
N LEU A 20 0.56 -11.98 1.24
CA LEU A 20 -0.87 -11.68 1.39
C LEU A 20 -1.07 -10.59 2.45
N LYS A 21 -1.91 -9.59 2.15
CA LYS A 21 -2.32 -8.60 3.15
C LYS A 21 -3.16 -9.29 4.24
N LYS A 22 -2.80 -9.05 5.50
CA LYS A 22 -3.59 -9.41 6.67
C LYS A 22 -4.04 -8.12 7.35
N GLN A 23 -5.24 -8.11 7.93
CA GLN A 23 -5.72 -6.95 8.67
C GLN A 23 -4.81 -6.68 9.87
N LYS A 24 -4.32 -5.45 9.97
CA LYS A 24 -3.51 -4.93 11.07
C LYS A 24 -4.08 -3.55 11.44
N GLY A 25 -4.24 -3.29 12.73
CA GLY A 25 -4.71 -2.00 13.23
C GLY A 25 -3.55 -1.03 13.42
N LEU A 26 -3.75 0.23 13.04
CA LEU A 26 -2.85 1.35 13.33
C LEU A 26 -3.65 2.42 14.07
N TRP A 27 -3.06 3.01 15.11
CA TRP A 27 -3.63 4.12 15.83
C TRP A 27 -2.94 5.39 15.35
N LEU A 28 -3.70 6.33 14.82
CA LEU A 28 -3.23 7.59 14.26
C LEU A 28 -4.12 8.72 14.78
N THR A 29 -3.58 9.93 14.85
CA THR A 29 -4.41 11.11 15.07
C THR A 29 -5.28 11.38 13.84
N THR A 30 -6.41 12.04 14.04
CA THR A 30 -7.36 12.37 12.96
C THR A 30 -6.68 13.16 11.84
N GLU A 31 -5.85 14.15 12.19
CA GLU A 31 -5.10 14.99 11.25
C GLU A 31 -4.19 14.16 10.33
N ILE A 32 -3.46 13.20 10.91
CA ILE A 32 -2.55 12.33 10.13
C ILE A 32 -3.34 11.37 9.25
N TRP A 33 -4.48 10.87 9.71
CA TRP A 33 -5.33 10.01 8.90
C TRP A 33 -5.88 10.74 7.67
N GLU A 34 -6.31 11.99 7.82
CA GLU A 34 -6.76 12.83 6.71
C GLU A 34 -5.65 13.11 5.71
N LEU A 35 -4.43 13.40 6.18
CA LEU A 35 -3.26 13.58 5.31
C LEU A 35 -2.91 12.29 4.55
N VAL A 36 -3.00 11.13 5.19
CA VAL A 36 -2.82 9.82 4.54
C VAL A 36 -3.87 9.63 3.45
N GLU A 37 -5.13 9.98 3.70
CA GLU A 37 -6.21 9.86 2.73
C GLU A 37 -6.00 10.79 1.52
N GLN A 38 -5.68 12.05 1.75
CA GLN A 38 -5.38 13.02 0.69
C GLN A 38 -4.20 12.55 -0.17
N GLN A 39 -3.11 12.12 0.46
CA GLN A 39 -1.92 11.72 -0.26
C GLN A 39 -2.11 10.38 -0.99
N ALA A 40 -2.88 9.45 -0.43
CA ALA A 40 -3.26 8.23 -1.12
C ALA A 40 -4.10 8.53 -2.37
N ALA A 41 -5.07 9.44 -2.26
CA ALA A 41 -5.90 9.88 -3.40
C ALA A 41 -5.06 10.55 -4.49
N LEU A 42 -4.13 11.43 -4.13
CA LEU A 42 -3.21 12.08 -5.09
C LEU A 42 -2.35 11.07 -5.87
N ASN A 43 -2.00 9.94 -5.25
CA ASN A 43 -1.21 8.88 -5.89
C ASN A 43 -2.09 7.81 -6.58
N GLY A 44 -3.43 7.93 -6.53
CA GLY A 44 -4.35 6.92 -7.05
C GLY A 44 -4.24 5.57 -6.31
N LEU A 45 -3.86 5.60 -5.04
CA LEU A 45 -3.63 4.42 -4.20
C LEU A 45 -4.68 4.32 -3.09
N SER A 46 -4.87 3.11 -2.57
CA SER A 46 -5.56 2.94 -1.27
C SER A 46 -4.66 3.42 -0.12
N ARG A 47 -5.25 3.87 0.98
CA ARG A 47 -4.54 4.29 2.20
C ARG A 47 -3.51 3.25 2.68
N SER A 48 -3.90 1.97 2.69
CA SER A 48 -3.00 0.87 3.08
C SER A 48 -1.81 0.71 2.12
N GLU A 49 -2.05 0.80 0.81
CA GLU A 49 -1.01 0.68 -0.21
C GLU A 49 -0.05 1.87 -0.16
N TYR A 50 -0.58 3.08 0.05
CA TYR A 50 0.22 4.29 0.21
C TYR A 50 1.18 4.16 1.40
N ILE A 51 0.68 3.74 2.57
CA ILE A 51 1.53 3.53 3.76
C ILE A 51 2.59 2.46 3.50
N GLU A 52 2.23 1.33 2.88
CA GLU A 52 3.19 0.27 2.55
C GLU A 52 4.29 0.76 1.60
N GLN A 53 3.94 1.51 0.55
CA GLN A 53 4.91 2.06 -0.38
C GLN A 53 5.81 3.09 0.29
N LEU A 54 5.26 3.94 1.16
CA LEU A 54 6.03 4.92 1.92
C LEU A 54 7.07 4.22 2.82
N ILE A 55 6.65 3.23 3.61
CA ILE A 55 7.57 2.48 4.48
C ILE A 55 8.67 1.79 3.66
N ARG A 56 8.32 1.18 2.51
CA ARG A 56 9.29 0.54 1.62
C ARG A 56 10.31 1.52 1.06
N LYS A 57 9.87 2.70 0.64
CA LYS A 57 10.73 3.78 0.14
C LYS A 57 11.75 4.22 1.21
N TYR A 58 11.32 4.36 2.46
CA TYR A 58 12.22 4.72 3.57
C TYR A 58 13.14 3.58 4.00
N HIS A 59 12.68 2.33 3.92
CA HIS A 59 13.45 1.15 4.34
C HIS A 59 14.31 0.53 3.20
N ALA A 60 14.46 1.24 2.06
CA ALA A 60 15.24 0.84 0.89
C ALA A 60 14.94 -0.59 0.37
N ARG A 61 13.65 -0.95 0.27
CA ARG A 61 13.20 -2.30 -0.10
C ARG A 61 12.20 -2.32 -1.24
#